data_AF-A0A927UE24-F1
#
_entry.id   AF-A0A927UE24-F1
#
_cell.length_a   1.000
_cell.length_b   1.000
_cell.length_c   1.000
_cell.angle_alpha   90.00
_cell.angle_beta   90.00
_cell.angle_gamma   90.00
#
_symmetry.space_group_name_H-M   'P 1'
#
loop_
_entity.id
_entity.type
_entity.pdbx_description
1 polymer ?
#
loop_
_entity_poly.entity_id
_entity_poly.type
_entity_poly.pdbx_seq_one_letter_code
_entity_poly.pdbx_strand_id
1 'polypeptide(L)'
;MFKIIFRGICNEWDDFPGQNGYLQIDVNGYTYGDYYPEELDGIMDQIDLSDWIERLVRVKEGLKKAEYVVLSDVDAYETWIEFKKKFTDVVVSIVTCEKWDGSMDIEYHLDNPKISDWGNQVITFDEFENEIDRAAEAYLAYLKSVNNDDELLKQVESRLIRECS
;
A
#
# COMPACT_ATOMS: atom_id res chain seq x y z
N MET A 1 -10.58 -1.74 12.58
CA MET A 1 -10.62 -2.49 11.31
C MET A 1 -9.72 -1.80 10.31
N PHE A 2 -8.70 -2.52 9.86
CA PHE A 2 -7.81 -2.13 8.78
C PHE A 2 -8.06 -3.07 7.60
N LYS A 3 -8.26 -2.54 6.41
CA LYS A 3 -8.58 -3.34 5.22
C LYS A 3 -7.93 -2.75 3.97
N ILE A 4 -7.35 -3.61 3.15
CA ILE A 4 -6.84 -3.29 1.82
C ILE A 4 -7.74 -4.00 0.80
N ILE A 5 -8.31 -3.21 -0.10
CA ILE A 5 -9.17 -3.68 -1.18
C ILE A 5 -8.48 -3.31 -2.48
N PHE A 6 -8.41 -4.24 -3.43
CA PHE A 6 -7.90 -3.95 -4.75
C PHE A 6 -8.73 -4.66 -5.83
N ARG A 7 -8.66 -4.14 -7.06
CA ARG A 7 -9.14 -4.78 -8.29
C ARG A 7 -8.09 -4.57 -9.36
N GLY A 8 -7.47 -5.64 -9.83
CA GLY A 8 -6.55 -5.58 -10.97
C GLY A 8 -7.32 -5.52 -12.28
N ILE A 9 -6.79 -4.74 -13.22
CA ILE A 9 -7.37 -4.51 -14.53
C ILE A 9 -6.27 -4.82 -15.54
N CYS A 10 -6.51 -5.82 -16.38
CA CYS A 10 -5.54 -6.18 -17.43
C CYS A 10 -5.69 -5.19 -18.59
N ASN A 11 -4.69 -4.33 -18.78
CA ASN A 11 -4.65 -3.41 -19.91
C ASN A 11 -3.53 -3.78 -20.89
N GLU A 12 -3.64 -3.30 -22.11
CA GLU A 12 -2.62 -3.49 -23.15
C GLU A 12 -1.31 -2.72 -22.89
N TRP A 13 -1.33 -1.77 -21.95
CA TRP A 13 -0.22 -0.91 -21.57
C TRP A 13 0.54 -1.42 -20.34
N ASP A 14 0.06 -2.48 -19.70
CA ASP A 14 0.76 -3.08 -18.57
C ASP A 14 2.05 -3.75 -19.04
N ASP A 15 3.13 -3.67 -18.25
CA ASP A 15 4.32 -4.49 -18.48
C ASP A 15 3.98 -5.98 -18.33
N PHE A 16 2.96 -6.29 -17.50
CA PHE A 16 2.36 -7.60 -17.36
C PHE A 16 0.87 -7.54 -16.95
N PRO A 17 0.02 -8.46 -17.43
CA PRO A 17 -1.39 -8.50 -17.07
C PRO A 17 -1.66 -8.38 -15.56
N GLY A 18 -2.44 -7.37 -15.19
CA GLY A 18 -2.87 -7.16 -13.81
C GLY A 18 -1.87 -6.42 -12.92
N GLN A 19 -0.82 -5.83 -13.51
CA GLN A 19 0.07 -4.87 -12.84
C GLN A 19 -0.70 -3.66 -12.33
N ASN A 20 -1.63 -3.14 -13.13
CA ASN A 20 -2.37 -1.93 -12.82
C ASN A 20 -3.79 -2.21 -12.34
N GLY A 21 -4.37 -1.26 -11.64
CA GLY A 21 -5.76 -1.31 -11.23
C GLY A 21 -6.10 -0.27 -10.16
N TYR A 22 -7.04 -0.63 -9.29
CA TYR A 22 -7.51 0.22 -8.19
C TYR A 22 -7.15 -0.38 -6.84
N LEU A 23 -6.73 0.46 -5.89
CA LEU A 23 -6.44 0.07 -4.52
C LEU A 23 -7.00 1.10 -3.56
N GLN A 24 -7.67 0.62 -2.51
CA GLN A 24 -8.18 1.45 -1.44
C GLN A 24 -7.79 0.85 -0.08
N ILE A 25 -7.32 1.73 0.81
CA ILE A 25 -7.03 1.40 2.21
C ILE A 25 -8.16 1.96 3.06
N ASP A 26 -8.88 1.11 3.77
CA ASP A 26 -9.92 1.47 4.73
C ASP A 26 -9.39 1.27 6.16
N VAL A 27 -9.39 2.34 6.95
CA VAL A 27 -9.09 2.30 8.37
C VAL A 27 -10.26 2.87 9.15
N ASN A 28 -11.01 1.99 9.82
CA ASN A 28 -12.18 2.33 10.63
C ASN A 28 -13.27 3.11 9.87
N GLY A 29 -13.47 2.82 8.58
CA GLY A 29 -14.47 3.46 7.72
C GLY A 29 -13.99 4.73 7.04
N TYR A 30 -12.72 5.11 7.23
CA TYR A 30 -12.07 6.17 6.48
C TYR A 30 -11.17 5.57 5.40
N THR A 31 -11.26 6.10 4.18
CA THR A 31 -10.65 5.48 3.00
C THR A 31 -9.56 6.35 2.37
N TYR A 32 -8.44 5.73 1.99
CA TYR A 32 -7.44 6.27 1.06
C TYR A 32 -7.53 5.60 -0.29
N GLY A 33 -7.26 6.34 -1.36
CA GLY A 33 -7.16 5.78 -2.69
C GLY A 33 -8.53 5.52 -3.30
N ASP A 34 -8.49 5.37 -4.63
CA ASP A 34 -9.70 5.29 -5.42
C ASP A 34 -10.11 3.85 -5.66
N TYR A 35 -11.43 3.61 -5.61
CA TYR A 35 -12.03 2.33 -5.96
C TYR A 35 -13.35 2.59 -6.67
N TYR A 36 -13.36 2.34 -7.98
CA TYR A 36 -14.48 2.69 -8.84
C TYR A 36 -15.42 1.49 -9.09
N PRO A 37 -16.66 1.72 -9.56
CA PRO A 37 -17.51 0.66 -10.10
C PRO A 37 -16.87 -0.04 -11.31
N GLU A 38 -17.21 -1.32 -11.55
CA GLU A 38 -16.63 -2.13 -12.66
C GLU A 38 -16.92 -1.53 -14.04
N GLU A 39 -18.01 -0.78 -14.20
CA GLU A 39 -18.36 -0.12 -15.45
C GLU A 39 -17.36 0.98 -15.86
N LEU A 40 -16.47 1.38 -14.94
CA LEU A 40 -15.43 2.38 -15.18
C LEU A 40 -14.03 1.77 -15.36
N ASP A 41 -13.90 0.44 -15.35
CA ASP A 41 -12.63 -0.24 -15.57
C ASP A 41 -12.04 0.12 -16.93
N GLY A 42 -10.76 0.53 -16.95
CA GLY A 42 -10.07 1.00 -18.15
C GLY A 42 -10.45 2.42 -18.61
N ILE A 43 -11.38 3.09 -17.91
CA ILE A 43 -11.75 4.49 -18.17
C ILE A 43 -11.10 5.43 -17.15
N MET A 44 -11.15 5.07 -15.87
CA MET A 44 -10.55 5.88 -14.80
C MET A 44 -9.06 5.56 -14.65
N ASP A 45 -8.31 6.55 -14.17
CA ASP A 45 -6.88 6.44 -13.88
C ASP A 45 -6.61 5.29 -12.90
N GLN A 46 -5.57 4.53 -13.21
CA GLN A 46 -5.16 3.33 -12.49
C GLN A 46 -3.80 3.56 -11.84
N ILE A 47 -3.51 2.81 -10.80
CA ILE A 47 -2.22 2.80 -10.11
C ILE A 47 -1.51 1.47 -10.34
N ASP A 48 -0.19 1.46 -10.15
CA ASP A 48 0.60 0.23 -10.14
C ASP A 48 0.34 -0.53 -8.82
N LEU A 49 -0.46 -1.59 -8.90
CA LEU A 49 -0.80 -2.42 -7.74
C LEU A 49 0.43 -3.16 -7.22
N SER A 50 1.35 -3.55 -8.10
CA SER A 50 2.57 -4.23 -7.70
C SER A 50 3.42 -3.32 -6.82
N ASP A 51 3.62 -2.06 -7.23
CA ASP A 51 4.37 -1.07 -6.45
C ASP A 51 3.69 -0.80 -5.10
N TRP A 52 2.39 -0.51 -5.10
CA TRP A 52 1.67 -0.20 -3.87
C TRP A 52 1.69 -1.35 -2.85
N ILE A 53 1.49 -2.59 -3.29
CA ILE A 53 1.47 -3.75 -2.40
C ILE A 53 2.88 -4.07 -1.91
N GLU A 54 3.91 -3.98 -2.76
CA GLU A 54 5.31 -4.15 -2.34
C GLU A 54 5.71 -3.12 -1.27
N ARG A 55 5.30 -1.87 -1.45
CA ARG A 55 5.62 -0.79 -0.50
C ARG A 55 4.85 -0.93 0.80
N LEU A 56 3.61 -1.40 0.79
CA LEU A 56 2.88 -1.75 2.01
C LEU A 56 3.55 -2.90 2.78
N VAL A 57 4.06 -3.93 2.09
CA VAL A 57 4.87 -4.99 2.71
C VAL A 57 6.14 -4.40 3.35
N ARG A 58 6.84 -3.49 2.66
CA ARG A 58 8.02 -2.80 3.21
C ARG A 58 7.68 -1.93 4.42
N VAL A 59 6.53 -1.26 4.44
CA VAL A 59 6.05 -0.51 5.61
C VAL A 59 5.82 -1.44 6.80
N LYS A 60 5.19 -2.60 6.56
CA LYS A 60 4.97 -3.61 7.59
C LYS A 60 6.29 -4.06 8.23
N GLU A 61 7.28 -4.34 7.40
CA GLU A 61 8.61 -4.76 7.85
C GLU A 61 9.39 -3.64 8.52
N GLY A 62 9.19 -2.39 8.09
CA GLY A 62 9.67 -1.20 8.77
C GLY A 62 9.10 -1.09 10.20
N LEU A 63 7.80 -1.28 10.39
CA LEU A 63 7.14 -1.19 11.71
C LEU A 63 7.43 -2.38 12.64
N LYS A 64 8.00 -3.48 12.13
CA LYS A 64 8.59 -4.51 12.99
C LYS A 64 9.89 -4.04 13.65
N LYS A 65 10.59 -3.09 13.01
CA LYS A 65 11.94 -2.64 13.40
C LYS A 65 11.94 -1.23 14.00
N ALA A 66 10.91 -0.43 13.73
CA ALA A 66 10.79 0.96 14.14
C ALA A 66 9.38 1.28 14.67
N GLU A 67 9.27 2.35 15.45
CA GLU A 67 7.99 2.84 15.99
C GLU A 67 7.28 3.82 15.05
N TYR A 68 7.96 4.28 14.00
CA TYR A 68 7.46 5.28 13.07
C TYR A 68 7.88 4.91 11.65
N VAL A 69 6.90 4.82 10.75
CA VAL A 69 7.12 4.64 9.32
C VAL A 69 6.08 5.47 8.57
N VAL A 70 6.48 6.11 7.49
CA VAL A 70 5.56 6.80 6.57
C VAL A 70 5.73 6.26 5.16
N LEU A 71 4.62 6.18 4.43
CA LEU A 71 4.55 5.81 3.03
C LEU A 71 4.17 7.04 2.21
N SER A 72 5.01 7.44 1.27
CA SER A 72 4.70 8.52 0.34
C SER A 72 3.56 8.11 -0.58
N ASP A 73 2.57 8.96 -0.82
CA ASP A 73 1.79 8.80 -2.04
C ASP A 73 2.54 9.46 -3.18
N VAL A 74 3.17 8.68 -4.05
CA VAL A 74 4.05 9.19 -5.12
C VAL A 74 3.31 10.09 -6.12
N ASP A 75 2.01 9.92 -6.26
CA ASP A 75 1.17 10.65 -7.20
C ASP A 75 0.54 11.91 -6.58
N ALA A 76 0.57 12.02 -5.24
CA ALA A 76 0.04 13.17 -4.52
C ALA A 76 1.14 14.12 -4.01
N TYR A 77 0.83 15.42 -4.09
CA TYR A 77 1.71 16.47 -3.58
C TYR A 77 1.80 16.40 -2.05
N GLU A 78 3.02 16.25 -1.53
CA GLU A 78 3.33 16.29 -0.08
C GLU A 78 2.52 15.34 0.81
N THR A 79 1.86 14.34 0.24
CA THR A 79 0.95 13.46 1.00
C THR A 79 1.65 12.18 1.39
N TRP A 80 1.46 11.80 2.65
CA TRP A 80 2.03 10.60 3.25
C TRP A 80 0.96 9.86 4.07
N ILE A 81 1.06 8.54 4.09
CA ILE A 81 0.35 7.66 5.02
C ILE A 81 1.30 7.37 6.18
N GLU A 82 0.99 7.90 7.35
CA GLU A 82 1.79 7.76 8.57
C GLU A 82 1.31 6.58 9.41
N PHE A 83 2.27 5.78 9.88
CA PHE A 83 2.05 4.66 10.79
C PHE A 83 2.93 4.83 12.04
N LYS A 84 2.30 4.94 13.21
CA LYS A 84 2.99 5.04 14.51
C LYS A 84 2.64 3.84 15.39
N LYS A 85 3.62 2.98 15.64
CA LYS A 85 3.46 1.83 16.52
C LYS A 85 3.73 2.22 17.97
N LYS A 86 2.80 1.86 18.87
CA LYS A 86 2.94 1.99 20.33
C LYS A 86 2.46 0.71 20.97
N PHE A 87 3.39 -0.07 21.53
CA PHE A 87 3.11 -1.40 22.07
C PHE A 87 2.47 -2.31 21.00
N THR A 88 1.20 -2.65 21.17
CA THR A 88 0.40 -3.48 20.27
C THR A 88 -0.45 -2.65 19.31
N ASP A 89 -0.49 -1.33 19.44
CA ASP A 89 -1.35 -0.47 18.65
C ASP A 89 -0.56 0.19 17.53
N VAL A 90 -1.22 0.42 16.40
CA VAL A 90 -0.73 1.23 15.29
C VAL A 90 -1.72 2.37 15.09
N VAL A 91 -1.21 3.59 15.15
CA VAL A 91 -1.95 4.80 14.78
C VAL A 91 -1.67 5.11 13.33
N VAL A 92 -2.72 5.13 12.51
CA VAL A 92 -2.67 5.42 11.08
C VAL A 92 -3.26 6.80 10.82
N SER A 93 -2.56 7.63 10.04
CA SER A 93 -3.02 8.97 9.66
C SER A 93 -2.59 9.32 8.24
N ILE A 94 -3.39 10.12 7.54
CA ILE A 94 -2.89 10.88 6.39
C ILE A 94 -2.32 12.18 6.90
N VAL A 95 -1.07 12.45 6.51
CA VAL A 95 -0.35 13.66 6.87
C VAL A 95 0.17 14.35 5.62
N THR A 96 0.27 15.68 5.71
CA THR A 96 0.95 16.49 4.71
C THR A 96 2.30 16.96 5.24
N CYS A 97 3.35 16.74 4.46
CA CYS A 97 4.72 17.17 4.77
C CYS A 97 5.49 17.37 3.45
N GLU A 98 6.29 18.44 3.39
CA GLU A 98 7.15 18.73 2.23
C GLU A 98 8.02 17.51 1.90
N LYS A 99 7.97 17.09 0.63
CA LYS A 99 8.87 16.08 0.08
C LYS A 99 10.16 16.77 -0.34
N TRP A 100 11.27 16.39 0.26
CA TRP A 100 12.58 16.98 -0.03
C TRP A 100 13.30 16.23 -1.14
N ASP A 101 14.28 16.89 -1.78
CA ASP A 101 15.11 16.25 -2.80
C ASP A 101 15.82 15.01 -2.21
N GLY A 102 15.56 13.85 -2.80
CA GLY A 102 16.09 12.57 -2.33
C GLY A 102 15.27 11.90 -1.23
N SER A 103 14.08 12.41 -0.89
CA SER A 103 13.12 11.68 -0.08
C SER A 103 12.77 10.36 -0.77
N MET A 104 12.71 9.30 0.02
CA MET A 104 12.35 7.96 -0.43
C MET A 104 10.83 7.77 -0.39
N ASP A 105 10.39 6.69 -1.00
CA ASP A 105 9.00 6.27 -1.00
C ASP A 105 8.51 5.84 0.39
N ILE A 106 9.43 5.43 1.26
CA ILE A 106 9.23 5.11 2.67
C ILE A 106 10.26 5.85 3.50
N GLU A 107 9.79 6.56 4.52
CA GLU A 107 10.65 7.28 5.46
C GLU A 107 10.37 6.89 6.91
N TYR A 108 11.35 7.13 7.78
CA TYR A 108 11.27 6.81 9.21
C TYR A 108 11.18 8.06 10.09
N HIS A 109 11.06 9.23 9.45
CA HIS A 109 10.93 10.52 10.10
C HIS A 109 10.30 11.53 9.13
N LEU A 110 9.48 12.44 9.65
CA LEU A 110 9.00 13.63 8.93
C LEU A 110 9.20 14.86 9.81
N ASP A 111 9.61 15.96 9.18
CA ASP A 111 9.76 17.25 9.86
C ASP A 111 8.44 18.02 9.88
N ASN A 112 7.83 18.13 11.07
CA ASN A 112 6.59 18.88 11.31
C ASN A 112 5.39 18.42 10.43
N PRO A 113 5.07 17.12 10.35
CA PRO A 113 3.92 16.64 9.58
C PRO A 113 2.62 17.22 10.14
N LYS A 114 1.73 17.66 9.24
CA LYS A 114 0.39 18.13 9.60
C LYS A 114 -0.61 17.01 9.36
N ILE A 115 -1.30 16.61 10.42
CA ILE A 115 -2.36 15.59 10.34
C ILE A 115 -3.57 16.19 9.61
N SER A 116 -4.10 15.45 8.64
CA SER A 116 -5.32 15.79 7.92
C SER A 116 -6.58 15.43 8.73
N ASP A 117 -7.77 15.71 8.16
CA ASP A 117 -9.04 15.29 8.76
C ASP A 117 -9.17 13.77 8.88
N TRP A 118 -8.44 13.02 8.04
CA TRP A 118 -8.29 11.59 8.20
C TRP A 118 -7.00 11.26 8.95
N GLY A 119 -7.09 11.28 10.27
CA GLY A 119 -5.96 11.05 11.16
C GLY A 119 -6.31 10.30 12.42
N ASN A 120 -5.28 9.84 13.12
CA ASN A 120 -5.34 9.23 14.44
C ASN A 120 -6.25 7.99 14.54
N GLN A 121 -6.36 7.22 13.46
CA GLN A 121 -7.11 5.98 13.48
C GLN A 121 -6.29 4.88 14.16
N VAL A 122 -6.87 4.20 15.13
CA VAL A 122 -6.16 3.19 15.93
C VAL A 122 -6.62 1.80 15.50
N ILE A 123 -5.64 0.93 15.26
CA ILE A 123 -5.79 -0.51 14.98
C ILE A 123 -4.72 -1.27 15.75
N THR A 124 -4.84 -2.60 15.85
CA THR A 124 -3.74 -3.39 16.43
C THR A 124 -2.66 -3.68 15.37
N PHE A 125 -1.44 -3.92 15.83
CA PHE A 125 -0.34 -4.34 14.98
C PHE A 125 -0.65 -5.69 14.31
N ASP A 126 -1.32 -6.60 15.03
CA ASP A 126 -1.75 -7.88 14.47
C ASP A 126 -2.79 -7.68 13.34
N GLU A 127 -3.77 -6.78 13.51
CA GLU A 127 -4.73 -6.45 12.45
C GLU A 127 -4.02 -5.88 11.21
N PHE A 128 -3.09 -4.95 11.44
CA PHE A 128 -2.29 -4.33 10.41
C PHE A 128 -1.43 -5.35 9.64
N GLU A 129 -0.70 -6.20 10.37
CA GLU A 129 0.20 -7.22 9.81
C GLU A 129 -0.56 -8.25 8.98
N ASN A 130 -1.59 -8.85 9.57
CA ASN A 130 -2.37 -9.90 8.92
C ASN A 130 -3.07 -9.42 7.65
N GLU A 131 -3.53 -8.17 7.62
CA GLU A 131 -4.21 -7.63 6.46
C GLU A 131 -3.25 -7.34 5.30
N ILE A 132 -2.04 -6.88 5.57
CA ILE A 132 -1.02 -6.68 4.53
C ILE A 132 -0.60 -8.03 3.94
N ASP A 133 -0.41 -9.05 4.78
CA ASP A 133 -0.11 -10.41 4.31
C ASP A 133 -1.24 -10.97 3.45
N ARG A 134 -2.49 -10.83 3.92
CA ARG A 134 -3.69 -11.24 3.18
C ARG A 134 -3.77 -10.53 1.82
N ALA A 135 -3.48 -9.22 1.77
CA ALA A 135 -3.53 -8.45 0.53
C ALA A 135 -2.45 -8.89 -0.46
N ALA A 136 -1.21 -9.08 0.02
CA ALA A 136 -0.10 -9.56 -0.79
C ALA A 136 -0.35 -10.97 -1.35
N GLU A 137 -0.85 -11.89 -0.53
CA GLU A 137 -1.22 -13.24 -0.95
C GLU A 137 -2.37 -13.23 -1.97
N ALA A 138 -3.40 -12.42 -1.72
CA ALA A 138 -4.53 -12.28 -2.64
C ALA A 138 -4.09 -11.72 -4.00
N TYR A 139 -3.17 -10.75 -4.00
CA TYR A 139 -2.63 -10.19 -5.22
C TYR A 139 -1.77 -11.19 -5.99
N LEU A 140 -0.91 -11.94 -5.31
CA LEU A 140 -0.16 -13.04 -5.94
C LEU A 140 -1.08 -14.10 -6.55
N ALA A 141 -2.15 -14.47 -5.84
CA ALA A 141 -3.15 -15.40 -6.37
C ALA A 141 -3.86 -14.84 -7.61
N TYR A 142 -4.20 -13.55 -7.60
CA TYR A 142 -4.75 -12.86 -8.76
C TYR A 142 -3.77 -12.86 -9.94
N LEU A 143 -2.51 -12.46 -9.73
CA LEU A 143 -1.48 -12.46 -10.78
C LEU A 143 -1.29 -13.86 -11.37
N LYS A 144 -1.27 -14.92 -10.54
CA LYS A 144 -1.20 -16.32 -10.98
C LYS A 144 -2.42 -16.74 -11.82
N SER A 145 -3.56 -16.07 -11.67
CA SER A 145 -4.78 -16.36 -12.44
C SER A 145 -4.83 -15.67 -13.80
N VAL A 146 -4.13 -14.54 -13.97
CA VAL A 146 -4.13 -13.74 -15.20
C VAL A 146 -2.82 -13.81 -15.98
N ASN A 147 -1.76 -14.34 -15.39
CA ASN A 147 -0.46 -14.55 -16.02
C ASN A 147 -0.11 -16.03 -16.14
N ASN A 148 0.65 -16.38 -17.20
CA ASN A 148 1.27 -17.70 -17.38
C ASN A 148 2.81 -17.63 -17.32
N ASP A 149 3.37 -16.47 -16.97
CA ASP A 149 4.82 -16.24 -16.90
C ASP A 149 5.37 -16.55 -15.51
N ASP A 150 5.94 -17.74 -15.36
CA ASP A 150 6.55 -18.18 -14.10
C ASP A 150 7.73 -17.31 -13.64
N GLU A 151 8.46 -16.67 -14.54
CA GLU A 151 9.64 -15.87 -14.18
C GLU A 151 9.22 -14.52 -13.59
N LEU A 152 8.27 -13.84 -14.24
CA LEU A 152 7.61 -12.65 -13.69
C LEU A 152 7.00 -12.95 -12.31
N LEU A 153 6.21 -14.01 -12.20
CA LEU A 153 5.54 -14.36 -10.95
C LEU A 153 6.55 -14.63 -9.83
N LYS A 154 7.67 -15.29 -10.12
CA LYS A 154 8.77 -15.48 -9.16
C LYS A 154 9.42 -14.16 -8.75
N GLN A 155 9.57 -13.22 -9.68
CA GLN A 155 10.13 -11.90 -9.35
C GLN A 155 9.22 -11.14 -8.39
N VAL A 156 7.92 -11.02 -8.70
CA VAL A 156 6.95 -10.35 -7.83
C VAL A 156 6.84 -11.06 -6.48
N GLU A 157 6.69 -12.39 -6.49
CA GLU A 157 6.65 -13.21 -5.27
C GLU A 157 7.91 -13.02 -4.42
N SER A 158 9.10 -12.91 -5.03
CA SER A 158 10.33 -12.66 -4.30
C SER A 158 10.34 -11.30 -3.60
N ARG A 159 9.71 -10.25 -4.18
CA ARG A 159 9.64 -8.92 -3.56
C ARG A 159 8.63 -8.88 -2.42
N LEU A 160 7.52 -9.60 -2.56
CA LEU A 160 6.48 -9.69 -1.53
C LEU A 160 6.85 -10.63 -0.38
N ILE A 161 7.69 -11.64 -0.61
CA ILE A 161 8.07 -12.65 0.40
C ILE A 161 9.43 -12.36 1.06
N ARG A 162 10.43 -11.80 0.34
CA ARG A 162 11.80 -11.68 0.88
C ARG A 162 11.94 -10.78 2.10
N GLU A 163 10.96 -9.94 2.37
CA GLU A 163 11.02 -9.11 3.56
C GLU A 163 10.36 -9.75 4.79
N CYS A 164 9.68 -10.89 4.64
CA CYS A 164 9.01 -11.63 5.72
C CYS A 164 9.91 -12.63 6.49
N SER A 165 11.22 -12.69 6.21
CA SER A 165 12.17 -13.66 6.80
C SER A 165 13.27 -13.03 7.64
#